data_AF-A0A7C5QUV9-F1
#
_entry.id   AF-A0A7C5QUV9-F1
#
_cell.length_a   1.000
_cell.length_b   1.000
_cell.length_c   1.000
_cell.angle_alpha   90.00
_cell.angle_beta   90.00
_cell.angle_gamma   90.00
#
_symmetry.space_group_name_H-M   'P 1'
#
loop_
_entity.id
_entity.type
_entity.pdbx_description
1 polymer ?
#
loop_
_entity_poly.entity_id
_entity_poly.type
_entity_poly.pdbx_seq_one_letter_code
_entity_poly.pdbx_strand_id
1 'polypeptide(L)'
;QGMPTTGLGQVIIAKHRNGSLETVNLKFISKFTKFTDLEYATGSADSYGSFPPGATGSGFDTITLPSKANGDPPPADSPSGEDEVPF
;
A
#
# COMPACT_ATOMS: atom_id res chain seq x y z
N GLN A 1 18.07 -26.55 12.40
CA GLN A 1 17.68 -25.64 13.50
C GLN A 1 16.17 -25.74 13.64
N GLY A 2 15.63 -26.06 14.82
CA GLY A 2 14.20 -26.18 15.05
C GLY A 2 13.60 -24.82 15.37
N MET A 3 12.54 -24.42 14.68
CA MET A 3 11.81 -23.21 15.08
C MET A 3 11.16 -23.46 16.45
N PRO A 4 11.24 -22.52 17.40
CA PRO A 4 10.56 -22.67 18.67
C PRO A 4 9.05 -22.83 18.41
N THR A 5 8.48 -23.95 18.86
CA THR A 5 7.05 -24.26 18.72
C THR A 5 6.20 -23.62 19.82
N THR A 6 6.85 -22.95 20.78
CA THR A 6 6.18 -22.23 21.87
C THR A 6 5.25 -21.17 21.30
N GLY A 7 3.96 -21.31 21.56
CA GLY A 7 2.94 -20.39 21.06
C GLY A 7 2.47 -20.65 19.63
N LEU A 8 2.92 -21.73 18.96
CA LEU A 8 2.36 -22.18 17.69
C LEU A 8 1.19 -23.15 17.93
N GLY A 9 0.04 -22.87 17.32
CA GLY A 9 -1.12 -23.75 17.29
C GLY A 9 -1.45 -24.19 15.87
N GLN A 10 -1.58 -25.50 15.64
CA GLN A 10 -1.97 -26.06 14.35
C GLN A 10 -3.47 -26.37 14.35
N VAL A 11 -4.20 -25.80 13.40
CA VAL A 11 -5.63 -26.07 13.18
C VAL A 11 -5.78 -26.89 11.91
N ILE A 12 -6.19 -28.15 12.06
CA ILE A 12 -6.32 -29.09 10.93
C ILE A 12 -7.77 -29.06 10.44
N ILE A 13 -7.95 -28.65 9.19
CA ILE A 13 -9.21 -28.72 8.49
C ILE A 13 -9.33 -30.11 7.87
N ALA A 14 -9.81 -31.07 8.67
CA ALA A 14 -9.93 -32.46 8.25
C ALA A 14 -11.13 -32.71 7.31
N LYS A 15 -12.09 -31.79 7.25
CA LYS A 15 -13.25 -31.88 6.35
C LYS A 15 -13.68 -30.50 5.88
N HIS A 16 -13.83 -30.35 4.56
CA HIS A 16 -14.40 -29.16 3.95
C HIS A 16 -15.27 -29.60 2.75
N ARG A 17 -16.55 -29.19 2.70
CA ARG A 17 -17.53 -29.70 1.72
C ARG A 17 -17.19 -29.28 0.28
N ASN A 18 -16.64 -28.08 0.13
CA ASN A 18 -16.53 -27.39 -1.16
C ASN A 18 -15.13 -26.78 -1.38
N GLY A 19 -14.06 -27.41 -0.89
CA GLY A 19 -12.72 -26.79 -0.86
C GLY A 19 -11.67 -27.67 -0.19
N SER A 20 -10.44 -27.18 -0.10
CA SER A 20 -9.27 -27.98 0.29
C SER A 20 -9.25 -28.35 1.77
N LEU A 21 -8.65 -29.50 2.05
CA LEU A 21 -8.17 -29.83 3.39
C LEU A 21 -6.81 -29.18 3.58
N GLU A 22 -6.62 -28.50 4.69
CA GLU A 22 -5.42 -27.71 4.96
C GLU A 22 -5.11 -27.69 6.45
N THR A 23 -3.86 -27.38 6.80
CA THR A 23 -3.48 -27.08 8.18
C THR A 23 -3.11 -25.62 8.28
N VAL A 24 -3.84 -24.88 9.11
CA VAL A 24 -3.61 -23.45 9.34
C VAL A 24 -2.78 -23.29 10.61
N ASN A 25 -1.64 -22.62 10.47
CA ASN A 25 -0.76 -22.28 11.59
C ASN A 25 -1.18 -20.94 12.19
N LEU A 26 -1.53 -20.92 13.47
CA LEU A 26 -1.96 -19.74 14.24
C LEU A 26 -1.11 -19.59 15.50
N LYS A 27 -1.21 -18.43 16.15
CA LYS A 27 -0.60 -18.20 17.47
C LYS A 27 -1.56 -18.66 18.56
N PHE A 28 -1.08 -19.51 19.49
CA PHE A 28 -1.85 -19.99 20.63
C PHE A 28 -1.42 -19.30 21.93
N ILE A 29 -2.36 -18.59 22.56
CA ILE A 29 -2.16 -17.92 23.85
C ILE A 29 -2.82 -18.76 24.96
N SER A 30 -2.02 -19.60 25.61
CA SER A 30 -2.48 -20.59 26.61
C SER A 30 -3.25 -19.96 27.77
N LYS A 31 -2.81 -18.80 28.28
CA LYS A 31 -3.47 -18.07 29.39
C LYS A 31 -4.96 -17.80 29.12
N PHE A 32 -5.34 -17.62 27.86
CA PHE A 32 -6.71 -17.28 27.47
C PHE A 32 -7.38 -18.38 26.63
N THR A 33 -6.67 -19.49 26.35
CA THR A 33 -7.11 -20.52 25.39
C THR A 33 -7.56 -19.89 24.06
N LYS A 34 -6.79 -18.90 23.57
CA LYS A 34 -7.16 -18.07 22.42
C LYS A 34 -6.20 -18.30 21.26
N PHE A 35 -6.76 -18.44 20.06
CA PHE A 35 -6.02 -18.34 18.80
C PHE A 35 -6.02 -16.91 18.29
N THR A 36 -4.87 -16.46 17.80
CA THR A 36 -4.72 -15.18 17.09
C THR A 36 -3.93 -15.41 15.82
N ASP A 37 -3.93 -14.40 14.94
CA ASP A 37 -3.13 -14.45 13.72
C ASP A 37 -1.65 -14.72 14.05
N LEU A 38 -1.03 -15.54 13.20
CA LEU A 38 0.40 -15.77 13.28
C LEU A 38 1.09 -14.49 12.79
N GLU A 39 1.84 -13.85 13.67
CA GLU A 39 2.69 -12.71 13.30
C GLU A 39 3.78 -13.23 12.36
N TYR A 40 3.58 -13.06 11.06
CA TYR A 40 4.68 -13.14 10.11
C TYR A 40 5.60 -11.97 10.44
N ALA A 41 6.85 -12.27 10.78
CA ALA A 41 7.92 -11.28 10.74
C ALA A 41 8.08 -10.87 9.27
N THR A 42 7.17 -10.03 8.77
CA THR A 42 7.42 -9.19 7.62
C THR A 42 8.62 -8.34 8.02
N GLY A 43 9.79 -8.73 7.54
CA GLY A 43 11.05 -8.01 7.72
C GLY A 43 11.01 -6.67 7.00
N SER A 44 10.17 -5.77 7.50
CA SER A 44 10.07 -4.37 7.09
C SER A 44 9.04 -3.63 7.96
N ALA A 45 9.23 -3.61 9.29
CA ALA A 45 8.63 -2.54 10.11
C ALA A 45 9.62 -1.39 10.33
N ASP A 46 10.83 -1.53 9.78
CA ASP A 46 11.96 -0.62 9.88
C ASP A 46 12.39 -0.07 8.50
N SER A 47 11.85 -0.57 7.37
CA SER A 47 12.10 0.02 6.04
C SER A 47 10.95 0.86 5.47
N TYR A 48 9.88 1.11 6.23
CA TYR A 48 8.92 2.17 5.92
C TYR A 48 9.29 3.44 6.69
N GLY A 49 10.26 4.18 6.14
CA GLY A 49 10.36 5.62 6.41
C GLY A 49 11.27 6.09 7.55
N SER A 50 12.25 5.29 7.99
CA SER A 50 13.37 5.88 8.76
C SER A 50 14.29 6.63 7.79
N PHE A 51 13.90 7.86 7.44
CA PHE A 51 14.87 8.81 6.90
C PHE A 51 15.86 9.11 8.02
N PRO A 52 17.16 8.85 7.85
CA PRO A 52 18.14 9.31 8.82
C PRO A 52 18.03 10.84 8.89
N PRO A 53 17.95 11.44 10.09
CA PRO A 53 17.94 12.89 10.22
C PRO A 53 19.28 13.41 9.69
N GLY A 54 19.28 13.89 8.45
CA GLY A 54 20.49 14.36 7.75
C GLY A 54 20.75 13.80 6.34
N ALA A 55 19.86 13.01 5.73
CA ALA A 55 19.97 12.67 4.30
C ALA A 55 19.62 13.86 3.38
N THR A 56 20.39 14.94 3.50
CA THR A 56 20.53 15.97 2.49
C THR A 56 21.62 15.50 1.53
N GLY A 57 21.25 14.86 0.42
CA GLY A 57 22.31 14.39 -0.49
C GLY A 57 21.85 13.66 -1.74
N SER A 58 21.69 14.45 -2.82
CA SER A 58 21.94 14.09 -4.21
C SER A 58 20.97 13.11 -4.88
N GLY A 59 20.02 13.64 -5.67
CA GLY A 59 19.29 12.82 -6.62
C GLY A 59 17.95 13.33 -7.17
N PHE A 60 17.43 14.46 -6.71
CA PHE A 60 16.20 15.04 -7.29
C PHE A 60 16.42 16.53 -7.56
N ASP A 61 16.80 16.88 -8.79
CA ASP A 61 16.72 18.26 -9.28
C ASP A 61 15.24 18.64 -9.34
N THR A 62 14.76 19.35 -8.32
CA THR A 62 13.41 19.90 -8.31
C THR A 62 13.40 21.12 -9.23
N ILE A 63 12.86 20.96 -10.43
CA ILE A 63 12.70 22.05 -11.40
C ILE A 63 11.34 22.72 -11.19
N THR A 64 11.34 24.01 -10.88
CA THR A 64 10.13 24.85 -10.81
C THR A 64 10.01 25.66 -12.10
N LEU A 65 8.99 25.35 -12.91
CA LEU A 65 8.69 26.08 -14.15
C LEU A 65 7.49 27.02 -13.93
N PRO A 66 7.53 28.27 -14.42
CA PRO A 66 6.41 29.20 -14.32
C PRO A 66 5.25 28.79 -15.26
N SER A 67 4.01 28.93 -14.79
CA SER A 67 2.82 28.65 -15.59
C SER A 67 2.56 29.74 -16.64
N LYS A 68 2.19 29.34 -17.88
CA LYS A 68 1.80 30.27 -18.97
C LYS A 68 0.42 30.91 -18.81
N ALA A 69 -0.26 30.71 -17.69
CA ALA A 69 -1.64 31.15 -17.46
C ALA A 69 -1.80 32.66 -17.16
N ASN A 70 -0.70 33.41 -17.02
CA ASN A 70 -0.73 34.82 -16.65
C ASN A 70 -0.41 35.74 -17.84
N GLY A 71 -0.71 35.31 -19.07
CA GLY A 71 -0.72 36.20 -20.23
C GLY A 71 -2.03 36.99 -20.26
N ASP A 72 -1.95 38.30 -20.47
CA ASP A 72 -3.08 39.23 -20.56
C ASP A 72 -4.28 38.66 -21.34
N PRO A 73 -5.53 38.98 -20.96
CA PRO A 73 -6.69 38.55 -21.72
C PRO A 73 -6.65 39.18 -23.13
N PRO A 74 -6.83 38.38 -24.20
CA PRO A 74 -6.89 38.93 -25.55
C PRO A 74 -8.12 39.85 -25.68
N PRO A 75 -8.03 40.94 -26.48
CA PRO A 75 -9.14 41.84 -26.71
C PRO A 75 -10.30 41.07 -27.36
N ALA A 76 -11.51 41.39 -26.91
CA ALA A 76 -12.74 40.80 -27.42
C ALA A 76 -13.00 41.25 -28.86
N ASP A 77 -12.68 40.40 -29.83
CA ASP A 77 -13.17 40.52 -31.21
C ASP A 77 -13.57 39.14 -31.75
N SER A 78 -14.87 38.85 -31.69
CA SER A 78 -15.58 37.87 -32.54
C SER A 78 -15.55 38.34 -34.00
N PRO A 79 -15.65 37.52 -35.09
CA PRO A 79 -16.57 36.38 -35.24
C PRO A 79 -16.10 35.24 -36.20
N SER A 80 -17.03 34.33 -36.50
CA SER A 80 -17.09 33.37 -37.64
C SER A 80 -16.52 31.96 -37.44
N GLY A 81 -17.39 30.97 -37.68
CA GLY A 81 -17.04 29.55 -37.70
C GLY A 81 -18.09 28.71 -36.99
N GLU A 82 -19.24 28.55 -37.65
CA GLU A 82 -20.31 27.63 -37.31
C GLU A 82 -19.86 26.17 -37.22
N ASP A 83 -19.57 25.66 -36.02
CA ASP A 83 -19.57 24.21 -35.77
C ASP A 83 -20.74 23.88 -34.85
N GLU A 84 -21.90 23.67 -35.50
CA GLU A 84 -23.13 23.15 -34.91
C GLU A 84 -22.85 21.77 -34.29
N VAL A 85 -22.87 21.70 -32.96
CA VAL A 85 -22.81 20.42 -32.24
C VAL A 85 -24.10 19.63 -32.50
N PRO A 86 -24.02 18.40 -33.06
CA PRO A 86 -25.22 17.63 -33.33
C PRO A 86 -25.78 17.09 -32.01
N PHE A 87 -27.08 17.30 -31.79
CA PHE A 87 -27.86 16.59 -30.79
C PHE A 87 -28.12 15.15 -31.21
#